data_AF-A0A9D9N3A4-F1
#
_entry.id   AF-A0A9D9N3A4-F1
#
_cell.length_a   1.000
_cell.length_b   1.000
_cell.length_c   1.000
_cell.angle_alpha   90.00
_cell.angle_beta   90.00
_cell.angle_gamma   90.00
#
_symmetry.space_group_name_H-M   'P 1'
#
loop_
_entity.id
_entity.type
_entity.pdbx_description
1 polymer ?
#
loop_
_entity_poly.entity_id
_entity_poly.type
_entity_poly.pdbx_seq_one_letter_code
_entity_poly.pdbx_strand_id
1 'polypeptide(L)'
;MKNIKKLFMVLFLVICTFGWSSTICLSVVQPSDSPEISKETTRDIESVILTAFYDLDEIVTNSGVLYDKKYFKDDKYFIEKGIEGQEDYVLVLYVDYDSVPERIPEGKTYAKIKKISYKVISVKNQETLSSKSVEGKKFTKKLDDPSKAGTLMAEYIAREAYKVILKDKGY
;
A
#
# COMPACT_ATOMS: atom_id res chain seq x y z
N MET A 1 33.31 36.78 12.97
CA MET A 1 33.16 35.31 13.11
C MET A 1 31.93 34.84 13.91
N LYS A 2 31.54 35.46 15.04
CA LYS A 2 30.35 35.03 15.81
C LYS A 2 29.03 35.02 15.02
N ASN A 3 28.84 35.99 14.11
CA ASN A 3 27.59 36.10 13.31
C ASN A 3 27.51 35.06 12.17
N ILE A 4 28.66 34.63 11.62
CA ILE A 4 28.73 33.57 10.60
C ILE A 4 28.40 32.20 11.23
N LYS A 5 28.86 31.93 12.45
CA LYS A 5 28.51 30.71 13.19
C LYS A 5 27.00 30.64 13.51
N LYS A 6 26.37 31.76 13.84
CA LYS A 6 24.91 31.83 14.05
C LYS A 6 24.13 31.60 12.74
N LEU A 7 24.60 32.16 11.62
CA LEU A 7 23.97 31.95 10.32
C LEU A 7 24.06 30.48 9.87
N PHE A 8 25.22 29.83 10.05
CA PHE A 8 25.39 28.40 9.76
C PHE A 8 24.50 27.51 10.65
N MET A 9 24.33 27.86 11.93
CA MET A 9 23.47 27.13 12.85
C MET A 9 21.99 27.24 12.48
N VAL A 10 21.54 28.43 12.03
CA VAL A 10 20.16 28.61 11.53
C VAL A 10 19.97 27.86 10.21
N LEU A 11 20.94 27.89 9.30
CA LEU A 11 20.88 27.14 8.05
C LEU A 11 20.80 25.63 8.29
N PHE A 12 21.60 25.11 9.24
CA PHE A 12 21.59 23.70 9.63
C PHE A 12 20.24 23.29 10.26
N LEU A 13 19.67 24.14 11.12
CA LEU A 13 18.34 23.90 11.71
C LEU A 13 17.22 23.88 10.65
N VAL A 14 17.30 24.72 9.62
CA VAL A 14 16.30 24.74 8.52
C VAL A 14 16.43 23.51 7.61
N ILE A 15 17.64 22.98 7.43
CA ILE A 15 17.85 21.74 6.64
C ILE A 15 17.33 20.51 7.42
N CYS A 16 17.46 20.50 8.75
CA CYS A 16 16.94 19.41 9.60
C CYS A 16 15.39 19.33 9.65
N THR A 17 14.66 20.34 9.17
CA THR A 17 13.18 20.34 9.18
C THR A 17 12.53 19.82 7.89
N PHE A 18 13.31 19.36 6.90
CA PHE A 18 12.77 18.88 5.61
C PHE A 18 12.37 17.38 5.58
N GLY A 19 12.30 16.71 6.72
CA GLY A 19 11.72 15.36 6.81
C GLY A 19 10.20 15.42 6.93
N TRP A 20 9.48 15.55 5.82
CA TRP A 20 8.02 15.37 5.80
C TRP A 20 7.67 13.89 5.58
N SER A 21 7.88 13.09 6.63
CA SER A 21 7.21 11.80 6.75
C SER A 21 5.71 12.05 6.93
N SER A 22 4.91 11.30 6.20
CA SER A 22 3.48 11.15 6.44
C SER A 22 3.19 9.86 7.18
N THR A 23 2.00 9.82 7.76
CA THR A 23 1.40 8.63 8.36
C THR A 23 0.48 7.96 7.34
N ILE A 24 0.74 6.68 7.04
CA ILE A 24 0.04 5.90 6.02
C ILE A 24 -0.53 4.65 6.66
N CYS A 25 -1.86 4.53 6.64
CA CYS A 25 -2.54 3.31 7.02
C CYS A 25 -2.80 2.42 5.80
N LEU A 26 -2.27 1.20 5.84
CA LEU A 26 -2.53 0.15 4.88
C LEU A 26 -3.73 -0.71 5.33
N SER A 27 -4.64 -0.96 4.41
CA SER A 27 -5.74 -1.92 4.60
C SER A 27 -5.80 -2.85 3.40
N VAL A 28 -5.58 -4.16 3.63
CA VAL A 28 -5.64 -5.18 2.58
C VAL A 28 -6.85 -6.06 2.79
N VAL A 29 -7.75 -6.08 1.81
CA VAL A 29 -9.02 -6.80 1.83
C VAL A 29 -8.99 -7.95 0.83
N GLN A 30 -9.56 -9.09 1.19
CA GLN A 30 -9.80 -10.22 0.29
C GLN A 30 -11.25 -10.73 0.41
N PRO A 31 -11.82 -11.34 -0.64
CA PRO A 31 -13.11 -12.03 -0.54
C PRO A 31 -13.11 -13.09 0.57
N SER A 32 -14.24 -13.24 1.28
CA SER A 32 -14.40 -14.24 2.35
C SER A 32 -14.42 -15.69 1.84
N ASP A 33 -14.75 -15.88 0.57
CA ASP A 33 -14.74 -17.15 -0.15
C ASP A 33 -13.40 -17.46 -0.84
N SER A 34 -12.38 -16.64 -0.61
CA SER A 34 -11.04 -16.91 -1.14
C SER A 34 -10.46 -18.21 -0.57
N PRO A 35 -9.65 -18.97 -1.34
CA PRO A 35 -8.99 -20.17 -0.84
C PRO A 35 -8.13 -19.89 0.40
N GLU A 36 -8.02 -20.84 1.33
CA GLU A 36 -7.25 -20.64 2.58
C GLU A 36 -5.79 -20.22 2.32
N ILE A 37 -5.18 -20.77 1.27
CA ILE A 37 -3.80 -20.44 0.85
C ILE A 37 -3.63 -18.99 0.37
N SER A 38 -4.73 -18.29 0.06
CA SER A 38 -4.71 -16.88 -0.30
C SER A 38 -4.33 -15.98 0.87
N LYS A 39 -4.57 -16.42 2.12
CA LYS A 39 -4.23 -15.64 3.32
C LYS A 39 -2.73 -15.39 3.43
N GLU A 40 -1.91 -16.39 3.10
CA GLU A 40 -0.46 -16.27 3.08
C GLU A 40 -0.03 -15.26 2.01
N THR A 41 -0.55 -15.41 0.78
CA THR A 41 -0.27 -14.47 -0.31
C THR A 41 -0.71 -13.03 0.03
N THR A 42 -1.85 -12.84 0.70
CA THR A 42 -2.32 -11.53 1.14
C THR A 42 -1.38 -10.91 2.18
N ARG A 43 -0.89 -11.71 3.13
CA ARG A 43 0.11 -11.26 4.11
C ARG A 43 1.43 -10.89 3.46
N ASP A 44 1.87 -11.64 2.45
CA ASP A 44 3.08 -11.30 1.69
C ASP A 44 2.92 -9.96 0.96
N ILE A 45 1.77 -9.73 0.31
CA ILE A 45 1.44 -8.45 -0.33
C ILE A 45 1.48 -7.32 0.70
N GLU A 46 0.83 -7.52 1.85
CA GLU A 46 0.80 -6.53 2.93
C GLU A 46 2.21 -6.19 3.41
N SER A 47 3.02 -7.21 3.74
CA SER A 47 4.39 -7.03 4.21
C SER A 47 5.25 -6.27 3.20
N VAL A 48 5.14 -6.58 1.91
CA VAL A 48 5.92 -5.91 0.86
C VAL A 48 5.57 -4.43 0.77
N ILE A 49 4.29 -4.08 0.89
CA ILE A 49 3.86 -2.68 0.85
C ILE A 49 4.32 -1.94 2.09
N LEU A 50 4.18 -2.54 3.28
CA LEU A 50 4.67 -1.96 4.53
C LEU A 50 6.18 -1.69 4.45
N THR A 51 6.97 -2.69 4.02
CA THR A 51 8.41 -2.51 3.84
C THR A 51 8.72 -1.42 2.82
N ALA A 52 8.02 -1.38 1.69
CA ALA A 52 8.25 -0.37 0.66
C ALA A 52 8.00 1.06 1.16
N PHE A 53 6.95 1.30 1.96
CA PHE A 53 6.71 2.63 2.53
C PHE A 53 7.68 2.96 3.66
N TYR A 54 8.05 1.99 4.49
CA TYR A 54 9.07 2.16 5.51
C TYR A 54 10.43 2.56 4.90
N ASP A 55 10.83 1.91 3.81
CA ASP A 55 12.07 2.21 3.07
C ASP A 55 12.03 3.58 2.35
N LEU A 56 10.84 4.18 2.22
CA LEU A 56 10.61 5.52 1.68
C LEU A 56 10.48 6.60 2.77
N ASP A 57 10.92 6.28 4.00
CA ASP A 57 10.87 7.15 5.18
C ASP A 57 9.46 7.61 5.58
N GLU A 58 8.44 6.80 5.26
CA GLU A 58 7.06 7.04 5.69
C GLU A 58 6.74 6.25 6.98
N ILE A 59 5.90 6.81 7.84
CA ILE A 59 5.35 6.11 9.00
C ILE A 59 4.19 5.28 8.51
N VAL A 60 4.34 3.97 8.48
CA VAL A 60 3.31 3.06 7.96
C VAL A 60 2.76 2.14 9.04
N THR A 61 1.44 2.03 9.09
CA THR A 61 0.71 1.10 9.95
C THR A 61 -0.18 0.22 9.10
N ASN A 62 -0.49 -0.98 9.57
CA ASN A 62 -1.59 -1.75 9.02
C ASN A 62 -2.80 -1.63 9.95
N SER A 63 -3.97 -1.40 9.38
CA SER A 63 -5.20 -1.52 10.14
C SER A 63 -5.67 -2.97 10.14
N GLY A 64 -5.99 -3.50 11.32
CA GLY A 64 -6.63 -4.82 11.50
C GLY A 64 -8.09 -4.85 11.03
N VAL A 65 -8.44 -4.07 10.01
CA VAL A 65 -9.78 -3.94 9.44
C VAL A 65 -10.16 -5.26 8.76
N LEU A 66 -10.71 -6.18 9.58
CA LEU A 66 -11.30 -7.44 9.15
C LEU A 66 -12.60 -7.18 8.40
N TYR A 67 -12.57 -6.88 7.10
CA TYR A 67 -13.82 -6.44 6.48
C TYR A 67 -14.11 -6.87 5.03
N ASP A 68 -15.38 -7.27 4.89
CA ASP A 68 -16.17 -7.63 3.71
C ASP A 68 -16.03 -6.64 2.54
N LYS A 69 -16.08 -7.17 1.30
CA LYS A 69 -16.06 -6.44 0.02
C LYS A 69 -16.96 -5.21 -0.02
N LYS A 70 -18.04 -5.17 0.76
CA LYS A 70 -18.95 -4.02 0.85
C LYS A 70 -18.23 -2.72 1.26
N TYR A 71 -17.21 -2.80 2.11
CA TYR A 71 -16.50 -1.61 2.60
C TYR A 71 -15.50 -1.05 1.60
N PHE A 72 -14.96 -1.85 0.67
CA PHE A 72 -14.05 -1.34 -0.37
C PHE A 72 -14.67 -0.21 -1.22
N LYS A 73 -16.01 -0.16 -1.30
CA LYS A 73 -16.72 0.91 -2.03
C LYS A 73 -17.01 2.15 -1.18
N ASP A 74 -16.87 2.07 0.14
CA ASP A 74 -17.22 3.11 1.08
C ASP A 74 -15.97 3.93 1.45
N ASP A 75 -15.69 4.97 0.67
CA ASP A 75 -14.56 5.86 0.93
C ASP A 75 -14.69 6.57 2.28
N LYS A 76 -15.93 6.87 2.71
CA LYS A 76 -16.20 7.54 3.98
C LYS A 76 -15.76 6.69 5.17
N TYR A 77 -16.01 5.38 5.12
CA TYR A 77 -15.52 4.45 6.14
C TYR A 77 -14.00 4.54 6.33
N PHE A 78 -13.23 4.55 5.23
CA PHE A 78 -11.77 4.62 5.31
C PHE A 78 -11.27 6.00 5.74
N ILE A 79 -11.95 7.07 5.35
CA ILE A 79 -11.65 8.43 5.84
C ILE A 79 -11.86 8.49 7.36
N GLU A 80 -12.98 7.99 7.87
CA GLU A 80 -13.27 7.96 9.32
C GLU A 80 -12.20 7.17 10.08
N LYS A 81 -11.77 6.01 9.55
CA LYS A 81 -10.68 5.22 10.14
C LYS A 81 -9.31 5.91 10.07
N GLY A 82 -9.03 6.61 8.98
CA GLY A 82 -7.83 7.45 8.87
C GLY A 82 -7.83 8.57 9.91
N ILE A 83 -8.96 9.24 10.14
CA ILE A 83 -9.10 10.28 11.16
C ILE A 83 -8.90 9.70 12.57
N GLU A 84 -9.52 8.56 12.88
CA GLU A 84 -9.35 7.87 14.18
C GLU A 84 -7.88 7.51 14.45
N GLY A 85 -7.17 7.05 13.42
CA GLY A 85 -5.75 6.70 13.49
C GLY A 85 -4.78 7.88 13.41
N GLN A 86 -5.27 9.10 13.15
CA GLN A 86 -4.44 10.29 12.85
C GLN A 86 -3.49 10.06 11.66
N GLU A 87 -4.00 9.39 10.64
CA GLU A 87 -3.30 9.07 9.42
C GLU A 87 -3.44 10.22 8.41
N ASP A 88 -2.38 10.56 7.68
CA ASP A 88 -2.45 11.51 6.57
C ASP A 88 -3.12 10.87 5.34
N TYR A 89 -2.79 9.59 5.11
CA TYR A 89 -3.25 8.82 3.96
C TYR A 89 -3.73 7.43 4.35
N VAL A 90 -4.69 6.92 3.58
CA VAL A 90 -5.12 5.52 3.65
C VAL A 90 -4.92 4.87 2.30
N LEU A 91 -4.15 3.77 2.28
CA LEU A 91 -3.97 2.90 1.13
C LEU A 91 -4.83 1.65 1.32
N VAL A 92 -5.87 1.53 0.50
CA VAL A 92 -6.80 0.40 0.56
C VAL A 92 -6.56 -0.51 -0.64
N LEU A 93 -6.33 -1.80 -0.41
CA LEU A 93 -6.22 -2.82 -1.44
C LEU A 93 -7.39 -3.81 -1.33
N TYR A 94 -7.87 -4.27 -2.47
CA TYR A 94 -8.77 -5.41 -2.61
C TYR A 94 -8.13 -6.43 -3.55
N VAL A 95 -7.74 -7.57 -2.99
CA VAL A 95 -7.07 -8.66 -3.67
C VAL A 95 -8.11 -9.70 -4.08
N ASP A 96 -8.39 -9.77 -5.38
CA ASP A 96 -9.30 -10.75 -5.98
C ASP A 96 -8.48 -11.97 -6.42
N TYR A 97 -8.82 -13.14 -5.88
CA TYR A 97 -8.18 -14.42 -6.20
C TYR A 97 -9.06 -15.25 -7.13
N ASP A 98 -8.43 -16.12 -7.92
CA ASP A 98 -9.17 -17.19 -8.58
C ASP A 98 -9.68 -18.18 -7.52
N SER A 99 -10.87 -18.73 -7.74
CA SER A 99 -11.54 -19.64 -6.79
C SER A 99 -10.83 -20.99 -6.64
N VAL A 100 -9.99 -21.36 -7.61
CA VAL A 100 -9.24 -22.61 -7.63
C VAL A 100 -7.75 -22.28 -7.53
N PRO A 101 -7.05 -22.75 -6.47
CA PRO A 101 -5.60 -22.64 -6.40
C PRO A 101 -4.91 -23.36 -7.56
N GLU A 102 -3.78 -22.84 -8.00
CA GLU A 102 -2.97 -23.46 -9.05
C GLU A 102 -1.75 -24.16 -8.45
N ARG A 103 -1.22 -25.14 -9.17
CA ARG A 103 -0.03 -25.90 -8.77
C ARG A 103 1.07 -25.70 -9.79
N ILE A 104 2.26 -25.30 -9.33
CA ILE A 104 3.46 -25.22 -10.18
C ILE A 104 4.11 -26.61 -10.33
N PRO A 105 4.91 -26.86 -11.38
CA PRO A 105 5.53 -28.16 -11.63
C PRO A 105 6.34 -28.73 -10.46
N GLU A 106 6.92 -27.87 -9.63
CA GLU A 106 7.68 -28.19 -8.41
C GLU A 106 6.78 -28.70 -7.27
N GLY A 107 5.46 -28.75 -7.49
CA GLY A 107 4.48 -29.33 -6.58
C GLY A 107 3.90 -28.35 -5.57
N LYS A 108 4.35 -27.09 -5.54
CA LYS A 108 3.80 -26.03 -4.68
C LYS A 108 2.44 -25.56 -5.21
N THR A 109 1.46 -25.46 -4.32
CA THR A 109 0.15 -24.85 -4.62
C THR A 109 0.20 -23.37 -4.26
N TYR A 110 -0.47 -22.50 -5.02
CA TYR A 110 -0.54 -21.08 -4.73
C TYR A 110 -1.91 -20.50 -5.07
N ALA A 111 -2.31 -19.43 -4.37
CA ALA A 111 -3.50 -18.67 -4.72
C ALA A 111 -3.18 -17.75 -5.89
N LYS A 112 -3.82 -17.99 -7.04
CA LYS A 112 -3.62 -17.15 -8.20
C LYS A 112 -4.39 -15.85 -8.04
N ILE A 113 -3.66 -14.74 -8.07
CA ILE A 113 -4.26 -13.40 -8.03
C ILE A 113 -4.84 -13.09 -9.41
N LYS A 114 -6.15 -12.84 -9.44
CA LYS A 114 -6.85 -12.37 -10.63
C LYS A 114 -6.58 -10.89 -10.83
N LYS A 115 -6.78 -10.08 -9.78
CA LYS A 115 -6.65 -8.62 -9.83
C LYS A 115 -6.44 -8.04 -8.44
N ILE A 116 -5.66 -6.96 -8.35
CA ILE A 116 -5.64 -6.10 -7.17
C ILE A 116 -6.21 -4.75 -7.54
N SER A 117 -7.33 -4.38 -6.91
CA SER A 117 -7.85 -3.00 -6.96
C SER A 117 -7.27 -2.24 -5.78
N TYR A 118 -6.89 -0.97 -5.97
CA TYR A 118 -6.40 -0.16 -4.87
C TYR A 118 -6.88 1.29 -4.95
N LYS A 119 -6.94 1.92 -3.79
CA LYS A 119 -7.28 3.34 -3.60
C LYS A 119 -6.25 4.02 -2.73
N VAL A 120 -5.90 5.26 -3.09
CA VAL A 120 -5.13 6.18 -2.25
C VAL A 120 -6.08 7.28 -1.83
N ILE A 121 -6.28 7.43 -0.52
CA ILE A 121 -7.23 8.38 0.06
C ILE A 121 -6.44 9.40 0.88
N SER A 122 -6.71 10.69 0.67
CA SER A 122 -6.22 11.77 1.52
C SER A 122 -7.22 11.99 2.65
N VAL A 123 -6.76 11.82 3.89
CA VAL A 123 -7.61 12.03 5.07
C VAL A 123 -7.87 13.52 5.27
N LYS A 124 -6.85 14.35 5.07
CA LYS A 124 -6.95 15.82 5.15
C LYS A 124 -7.95 16.39 4.15
N ASN A 125 -7.89 15.94 2.90
CA ASN A 125 -8.78 16.44 1.83
C ASN A 125 -10.11 15.69 1.78
N GLN A 126 -10.25 14.61 2.56
CA GLN A 126 -11.42 13.73 2.59
C GLN A 126 -11.84 13.22 1.20
N GLU A 127 -10.86 12.88 0.37
CA GLU A 127 -11.10 12.44 -1.00
C GLU A 127 -10.18 11.30 -1.44
N THR A 128 -10.66 10.52 -2.41
CA THR A 128 -9.86 9.51 -3.10
C THR A 128 -9.00 10.17 -4.17
N LEU A 129 -7.69 10.25 -3.93
CA LEU A 129 -6.70 10.79 -4.86
C LEU A 129 -6.47 9.90 -6.09
N SER A 130 -6.56 8.58 -5.89
CA SER A 130 -6.44 7.61 -6.99
C SER A 130 -7.20 6.34 -6.71
N SER A 131 -7.77 5.74 -7.76
CA SER A 131 -8.40 4.44 -7.72
C SER A 131 -8.05 3.69 -9.00
N LYS A 132 -7.32 2.57 -8.88
CA LYS A 132 -6.84 1.80 -10.02
C LYS A 132 -7.03 0.30 -9.79
N SER A 133 -6.87 -0.48 -10.86
CA SER A 133 -6.79 -1.94 -10.76
C SER A 133 -5.63 -2.49 -11.59
N VAL A 134 -5.02 -3.54 -11.08
CA VAL A 134 -3.86 -4.22 -11.67
C VAL A 134 -4.22 -5.68 -11.89
N GLU A 135 -4.23 -6.11 -13.15
CA GLU A 135 -4.55 -7.48 -13.55
C GLU A 135 -3.36 -8.42 -13.28
N GLY A 136 -3.58 -9.51 -12.54
CA GLY A 136 -2.52 -10.45 -12.16
C GLY A 136 -1.87 -11.17 -13.35
N LYS A 137 -2.65 -11.41 -14.43
CA LYS A 137 -2.14 -11.99 -15.69
C LYS A 137 -0.99 -11.19 -16.32
N LYS A 138 -0.85 -9.90 -16.03
CA LYS A 138 0.26 -9.07 -16.55
C LYS A 138 1.60 -9.38 -15.86
N PHE A 139 1.56 -9.89 -14.64
CA PHE A 139 2.73 -10.16 -13.80
C PHE A 139 3.14 -11.63 -13.87
N THR A 140 2.18 -12.56 -13.89
CA THR A 140 2.47 -14.00 -13.98
C THR A 140 3.13 -14.41 -15.29
N LYS A 141 2.78 -13.79 -16.42
CA LYS A 141 3.36 -14.12 -17.75
C LYS A 141 4.87 -13.91 -17.87
N LYS A 142 5.47 -13.16 -16.95
CA LYS A 142 6.89 -12.77 -16.98
C LYS A 142 7.73 -13.48 -15.93
N LEU A 143 7.13 -14.41 -15.16
CA LEU A 143 7.78 -15.04 -14.02
C LEU A 143 8.00 -16.52 -14.27
N ASP A 144 9.19 -17.00 -13.90
CA ASP A 144 9.49 -18.43 -13.79
C ASP A 144 8.70 -19.07 -12.63
N ASP A 145 8.46 -18.31 -11.55
CA ASP A 145 7.60 -18.69 -10.42
C ASP A 145 6.39 -17.75 -10.32
N PRO A 146 5.21 -18.16 -10.84
CA PRO A 146 3.98 -17.37 -10.78
C PRO A 146 3.51 -17.05 -9.36
N SER A 147 3.94 -17.81 -8.34
CA SER A 147 3.56 -17.55 -6.94
C SER A 147 4.13 -16.22 -6.42
N LYS A 148 5.18 -15.69 -7.06
CA LYS A 148 5.78 -14.38 -6.74
C LYS A 148 5.04 -13.18 -7.36
N ALA A 149 3.98 -13.41 -8.12
CA ALA A 149 3.24 -12.32 -8.75
C ALA A 149 2.68 -11.32 -7.74
N GLY A 150 2.24 -11.78 -6.56
CA GLY A 150 1.74 -10.91 -5.49
C GLY A 150 2.77 -9.88 -5.04
N THR A 151 4.00 -10.32 -4.78
CA THR A 151 5.14 -9.45 -4.40
C THR A 151 5.41 -8.38 -5.46
N LEU A 152 5.52 -8.77 -6.74
CA LEU A 152 5.80 -7.79 -7.80
C LEU A 152 4.64 -6.80 -8.01
N MET A 153 3.40 -7.26 -7.85
CA MET A 153 2.22 -6.39 -7.89
C MET A 153 2.23 -5.41 -6.71
N ALA A 154 2.57 -5.88 -5.52
CA ALA A 154 2.69 -5.07 -4.31
C ALA A 154 3.76 -3.98 -4.46
N GLU A 155 4.96 -4.31 -4.94
CA GLU A 155 6.03 -3.32 -5.24
C GLU A 155 5.60 -2.29 -6.29
N TYR A 156 4.87 -2.71 -7.32
CA TYR A 156 4.32 -1.81 -8.32
C TYR A 156 3.29 -0.86 -7.70
N ILE A 157 2.36 -1.39 -6.90
CA ILE A 157 1.31 -0.61 -6.25
C ILE A 157 1.91 0.39 -5.26
N ALA A 158 2.86 -0.03 -4.42
CA ALA A 158 3.52 0.86 -3.45
C ALA A 158 4.17 2.06 -4.16
N ARG A 159 4.94 1.82 -5.23
CA ARG A 159 5.55 2.91 -6.02
C ARG A 159 4.52 3.84 -6.66
N GLU A 160 3.46 3.29 -7.23
CA GLU A 160 2.41 4.10 -7.87
C GLU A 160 1.60 4.90 -6.85
N ALA A 161 1.29 4.31 -5.70
CA ALA A 161 0.62 4.99 -4.60
C ALA A 161 1.49 6.11 -4.03
N TYR A 162 2.79 5.85 -3.83
CA TYR A 162 3.73 6.84 -3.34
C TYR A 162 3.85 8.05 -4.27
N LYS A 163 3.89 7.85 -5.59
CA LYS A 163 3.86 8.98 -6.55
C LYS A 163 2.61 9.85 -6.41
N VAL A 164 1.46 9.25 -6.12
CA VAL A 164 0.21 9.99 -5.90
C VAL A 164 0.32 10.81 -4.61
N ILE A 165 0.87 10.23 -3.55
CA ILE A 165 1.10 10.90 -2.27
C ILE A 165 2.08 12.07 -2.43
N LEU A 166 3.22 11.87 -3.11
CA LEU A 166 4.18 12.94 -3.38
C LEU A 166 3.54 14.12 -4.13
N LYS A 167 2.73 13.83 -5.14
CA LYS A 167 2.02 14.86 -5.90
C LYS A 167 1.04 15.65 -5.02
N ASP A 168 0.32 14.99 -4.12
CA ASP A 168 -0.59 15.64 -3.17
C ASP A 168 0.18 16.49 -2.14
N LYS A 169 1.36 16.04 -1.71
CA LYS A 169 2.31 16.80 -0.88
C LYS A 169 2.92 18.01 -1.63
N GLY A 170 2.79 18.09 -2.95
CA GLY A 170 3.31 19.18 -3.78
C GLY A 170 4.72 18.96 -4.35
N TYR A 171 5.18 17.70 -4.44
CA TYR A 171 6.46 17.30 -5.06
C TYR A 171 6.29 16.75 -6.48
#